data_AF-A0A7J8L7R7-F1
#
_entry.id   AF-A0A7J8L7R7-F1
#
_cell.length_a   1.000
_cell.length_b   1.000
_cell.length_c   1.000
_cell.angle_alpha   90.00
_cell.angle_beta   90.00
_cell.angle_gamma   90.00
#
_symmetry.space_group_name_H-M   'P 1'
#
loop_
_entity.id
_entity.type
_entity.pdbx_description
1 polymer ?
#
loop_
_entity_poly.entity_id
_entity_poly.type
_entity_poly.pdbx_seq_one_letter_code
_entity_poly.pdbx_strand_id
1 'polypeptide(L)'
;AKVSLISRQEHCSGNTLYSTKAQFSDTGIVHDVLIRFGGENEGLKHPVLSVYIDKKTVIRVKRLQWNFRGNQTIFVDGLSVDLMWDVHDWFFKPVTGSAIFMFRTRSGLDSRLWLEEKLLQKDQDRHGFSLLIYACK
;
A
#
# COMPACT_ATOMS: atom_id res chain seq x y z
N ALA A 1 26.13 -15.77 -0.31
CA ALA A 1 24.79 -15.79 -0.92
C ALA A 1 24.15 -14.42 -0.75
N LYS A 2 23.49 -13.87 -1.77
CA LYS A 2 22.73 -12.61 -1.66
C LYS A 2 21.30 -12.97 -1.23
N VAL A 3 20.81 -12.38 -0.15
CA VAL A 3 19.44 -12.59 0.36
C VAL A 3 18.59 -11.38 -0.05
N SER A 4 17.38 -11.60 -0.55
CA SER A 4 16.40 -10.57 -0.88
C SER A 4 15.09 -10.84 -0.13
N LEU A 5 14.42 -9.77 0.33
CA LEU A 5 13.11 -9.85 0.95
C LEU A 5 12.04 -9.73 -0.13
N ILE A 6 11.31 -10.81 -0.40
CA ILE A 6 10.28 -10.84 -1.46
C ILE A 6 8.89 -10.47 -0.92
N SER A 7 8.60 -10.88 0.31
CA SER A 7 7.31 -10.61 0.92
C SER A 7 7.42 -10.43 2.42
N ARG A 8 6.60 -9.53 2.97
CA ARG A 8 6.42 -9.35 4.40
C ARG A 8 4.95 -9.19 4.72
N GLN A 9 4.50 -9.89 5.76
CA GLN A 9 3.14 -9.78 6.27
C GLN A 9 3.17 -9.23 7.69
N GLU A 10 2.30 -8.27 7.98
CA GLU A 10 2.21 -7.58 9.27
C GLU A 10 0.76 -7.62 9.77
N HIS A 11 0.60 -7.86 11.09
CA HIS A 11 -0.69 -7.82 11.77
C HIS A 11 -0.66 -6.70 12.81
N CYS A 12 -1.70 -5.87 12.84
CA CYS A 12 -1.88 -4.82 13.82
C CYS A 12 -3.32 -4.80 14.34
N SER A 13 -3.53 -4.28 15.56
CA SER A 13 -4.83 -4.23 16.21
C SER A 13 -5.10 -2.89 16.89
N GLY A 14 -6.38 -2.52 17.00
CA GLY A 14 -6.86 -1.49 17.92
C GLY A 14 -6.60 -0.03 17.55
N ASN A 15 -6.04 0.26 16.36
CA ASN A 15 -5.76 1.64 15.93
C ASN A 15 -6.20 1.90 14.48
N THR A 16 -6.66 3.12 14.21
CA THR A 16 -6.97 3.64 12.86
C THR A 16 -5.76 4.28 12.18
N LEU A 17 -4.64 4.33 12.90
CA LEU A 17 -3.34 4.80 12.45
C LEU A 17 -2.33 3.66 12.53
N TYR A 18 -1.72 3.32 11.41
CA TYR A 18 -0.72 2.28 11.29
C TYR A 18 0.56 2.83 10.67
N SER A 19 1.70 2.59 11.32
CA SER A 19 3.01 2.98 10.79
C SER A 19 3.92 1.77 10.66
N THR A 20 4.65 1.68 9.55
CA THR A 20 5.67 0.66 9.31
C THR A 20 6.80 1.24 8.46
N LYS A 21 7.88 0.47 8.29
CA LYS A 21 9.02 0.83 7.44
C LYS A 21 9.15 -0.17 6.30
N ALA A 22 9.29 0.28 5.06
CA ALA A 22 9.36 -0.62 3.91
C ALA A 22 10.49 -0.21 2.96
N GLN A 23 11.18 -1.20 2.39
CA GLN A 23 12.19 -1.00 1.34
C GLN A 23 11.61 -1.57 0.04
N PHE A 24 11.27 -0.71 -0.91
CA PHE A 24 10.58 -1.11 -2.15
C PHE A 24 11.53 -1.60 -3.25
N SER A 25 12.83 -1.66 -2.99
CA SER A 25 13.85 -2.17 -3.91
C SER A 25 15.02 -2.69 -3.09
N ASP A 26 15.62 -3.82 -3.49
CA ASP A 26 16.77 -4.42 -2.79
C ASP A 26 17.94 -3.45 -2.54
N THR A 27 18.09 -2.44 -3.40
CA THR A 27 19.15 -1.42 -3.34
C THR A 27 18.61 -0.04 -2.99
N GLY A 28 17.30 0.09 -2.74
CA GLY A 28 16.65 1.35 -2.38
C GLY A 28 16.86 1.69 -0.91
N ILE A 29 16.37 2.85 -0.48
CA ILE A 29 16.37 3.21 0.94
C ILE A 29 15.11 2.66 1.64
N VAL A 30 15.12 2.70 2.97
CA VAL A 30 13.94 2.35 3.78
C VAL A 30 13.06 3.59 3.92
N HIS A 31 11.79 3.46 3.58
CA HIS A 31 10.78 4.52 3.68
C HIS A 31 9.86 4.33 4.88
N ASP A 32 9.40 5.44 5.44
CA ASP A 32 8.32 5.45 6.42
C ASP A 32 6.97 5.38 5.73
N VAL A 33 6.20 4.33 6.01
CA VAL A 33 4.84 4.12 5.52
C VAL A 33 3.86 4.40 6.65
N LEU A 34 2.93 5.32 6.43
CA LEU A 34 1.84 5.61 7.37
C LEU A 34 0.50 5.44 6.68
N ILE A 35 -0.37 4.63 7.26
CA ILE A 35 -1.74 4.42 6.81
C ILE A 35 -2.65 4.97 7.89
N ARG A 36 -3.54 5.89 7.52
CA ARG A 36 -4.57 6.44 8.40
C ARG A 36 -5.91 6.24 7.73
N PHE A 37 -6.86 5.65 8.43
CA PHE A 37 -8.23 5.53 7.90
C PHE A 37 -9.26 5.78 9.00
N GLY A 38 -10.06 6.83 8.83
CA GLY A 38 -10.96 7.31 9.87
C GLY A 38 -11.53 8.69 9.57
N GLY A 39 -12.14 9.33 10.57
CA GLY A 39 -12.69 10.69 10.43
C GLY A 39 -11.59 11.76 10.39
N GLU A 40 -11.69 12.68 9.43
CA GLU A 40 -10.89 13.93 9.40
C GLU A 40 -11.61 14.97 10.27
N ASN A 41 -11.33 15.01 11.57
CA ASN A 41 -11.89 15.96 12.55
C ASN A 41 -13.44 15.92 12.70
N GLU A 42 -13.89 16.45 13.84
CA GLU A 42 -15.24 16.38 14.43
C GLU A 42 -16.38 16.98 13.57
N GLY A 43 -16.61 16.51 12.35
CA GLY A 43 -17.73 17.01 11.55
C GLY A 43 -17.96 16.41 10.17
N LEU A 44 -17.04 15.61 9.63
CA LEU A 44 -17.26 14.97 8.33
C LEU A 44 -17.94 13.60 8.49
N LYS A 45 -19.17 13.50 7.97
CA LYS A 45 -20.03 12.29 7.94
C LYS A 45 -19.41 11.07 7.23
N HIS A 46 -18.21 11.19 6.64
CA HIS A 46 -17.63 10.17 5.77
C HIS A 46 -16.15 9.91 6.08
N PRO A 47 -15.76 8.66 6.40
CA PRO A 47 -14.37 8.28 6.60
C PRO A 47 -13.48 8.52 5.37
N VAL A 48 -12.19 8.78 5.62
CA VAL A 48 -11.16 9.00 4.60
C VAL A 48 -10.00 8.03 4.84
N LEU A 49 -9.44 7.45 3.78
CA LEU A 49 -8.15 6.74 3.81
C LEU A 49 -7.07 7.69 3.31
N SER A 50 -6.02 7.87 4.09
CA SER A 50 -4.83 8.63 3.75
C SER A 50 -3.61 7.74 3.92
N VAL A 51 -2.78 7.63 2.88
CA VAL A 51 -1.50 6.93 2.94
C VAL A 51 -0.37 7.90 2.68
N TYR A 52 0.67 7.80 3.50
CA TYR A 52 1.86 8.64 3.43
C TYR A 52 3.10 7.79 3.23
N ILE A 53 4.00 8.27 2.39
CA ILE A 53 5.38 7.78 2.25
C ILE A 53 6.28 8.94 2.62
N ASP A 54 7.15 8.76 3.61
CA ASP A 54 8.07 9.79 4.12
C ASP A 54 7.37 11.14 4.39
N LYS A 55 6.23 11.08 5.09
CA LYS A 55 5.36 12.22 5.45
C LYS A 55 4.66 12.90 4.26
N LYS A 56 4.86 12.45 3.03
CA LYS A 56 4.15 12.94 1.85
C LYS A 56 2.91 12.10 1.60
N THR A 57 1.75 12.73 1.46
CA THR A 57 0.49 12.06 1.11
C THR A 57 0.58 11.52 -0.32
N VAL A 58 0.53 10.20 -0.49
CA VAL A 58 0.53 9.55 -1.80
C VAL A 58 -0.86 9.11 -2.24
N ILE A 59 -1.76 8.85 -1.28
CA ILE A 59 -3.13 8.43 -1.54
C ILE A 59 -4.05 9.16 -0.58
N ARG A 60 -5.19 9.62 -1.11
CA ARG A 60 -6.29 10.15 -0.30
C ARG A 60 -7.63 9.77 -0.90
N VAL A 61 -8.29 8.78 -0.32
CA VAL A 61 -9.60 8.28 -0.76
C VAL A 61 -10.68 8.88 0.15
N LYS A 62 -11.42 9.84 -0.39
CA LYS A 62 -12.60 10.40 0.28
C LYS A 62 -13.77 9.43 0.20
N ARG A 63 -14.75 9.61 1.10
CA ARG A 63 -16.00 8.85 1.07
C ARG A 63 -15.72 7.33 1.09
N LEU A 64 -14.80 6.92 1.97
CA LEU A 64 -14.23 5.57 1.99
C LEU A 64 -15.29 4.48 2.19
N GLN A 65 -16.42 4.79 2.84
CA GLN A 65 -17.58 3.88 2.94
C GLN A 65 -18.18 3.46 1.59
N TRP A 66 -17.93 4.21 0.51
CA TRP A 66 -18.36 3.88 -0.86
C TRP A 66 -17.20 3.36 -1.72
N ASN A 67 -15.96 3.61 -1.29
CA ASN A 67 -14.71 3.22 -1.96
C ASN A 67 -13.90 2.27 -1.07
N PHE A 68 -14.58 1.39 -0.33
CA PHE A 68 -13.97 0.56 0.72
C PHE A 68 -13.03 -0.51 0.15
N ARG A 69 -13.14 -0.80 -1.15
CA ARG A 69 -12.21 -1.63 -1.91
C ARG A 69 -11.70 -0.83 -3.10
N GLY A 70 -10.41 -0.89 -3.35
CA GLY A 70 -9.82 -0.21 -4.49
C GLY A 70 -8.32 -0.41 -4.58
N ASN A 71 -7.75 0.16 -5.62
CA ASN A 71 -6.33 0.10 -5.90
C ASN A 71 -5.87 1.39 -6.61
N GLN A 72 -4.61 1.73 -6.40
CA GLN A 72 -3.95 2.86 -7.08
C GLN A 72 -2.45 2.60 -7.15
N THR A 73 -1.82 2.94 -8.27
CA THR A 73 -0.36 2.89 -8.42
C THR A 73 0.25 4.20 -7.94
N ILE A 74 1.27 4.11 -7.09
CA ILE A 74 2.10 5.22 -6.63
C ILE A 74 3.53 5.05 -7.16
N PHE A 75 4.30 6.13 -7.15
CA PHE A 75 5.71 6.10 -7.51
C PHE A 75 6.57 6.37 -6.28
N VAL A 76 7.47 5.44 -5.96
CA VAL A 76 8.44 5.55 -4.86
C VAL A 76 9.82 5.26 -5.43
N ASP A 77 10.74 6.22 -5.32
CA ASP A 77 12.09 6.13 -5.91
C ASP A 77 12.11 5.76 -7.40
N GLY A 78 11.12 6.23 -8.17
CA GLY A 78 10.95 5.91 -9.59
C GLY A 78 10.37 4.52 -9.88
N LEU A 79 10.09 3.71 -8.85
CA LEU A 79 9.43 2.41 -8.98
C LEU A 79 7.92 2.57 -8.93
N SER A 80 7.23 1.79 -9.76
CA SER A 80 5.77 1.68 -9.69
C SER A 80 5.37 0.68 -8.59
N VAL A 81 4.59 1.16 -7.63
CA VAL A 81 4.11 0.37 -6.50
C VAL A 81 2.58 0.40 -6.52
N ASP A 82 1.96 -0.77 -6.67
CA ASP A 82 0.53 -0.90 -6.50
C ASP A 82 0.20 -0.86 -5.02
N LEU A 83 -0.69 0.06 -4.63
CA LEU A 83 -1.39 0.02 -3.36
C LEU A 83 -2.80 -0.52 -3.60
N MET A 84 -3.18 -1.57 -2.89
CA MET A 84 -4.54 -2.10 -2.85
C MET A 84 -5.07 -2.03 -1.42
N TRP A 85 -6.37 -1.81 -1.28
CA TRP A 85 -7.04 -1.79 0.01
C TRP A 85 -8.39 -2.53 -0.03
N ASP A 86 -8.71 -3.18 1.08
CA ASP A 86 -10.05 -3.65 1.43
C ASP A 86 -10.31 -3.31 2.89
N VAL A 87 -11.21 -2.36 3.14
CA VAL A 87 -11.61 -1.92 4.49
C VAL A 87 -13.10 -2.18 4.74
N HIS A 88 -13.72 -3.06 3.95
CA HIS A 88 -15.13 -3.39 4.07
C HIS A 88 -15.46 -3.91 5.48
N ASP A 89 -14.74 -4.93 5.93
CA ASP A 89 -15.02 -5.57 7.21
C ASP A 89 -14.83 -4.61 8.38
N TRP A 90 -13.90 -3.65 8.27
CA TRP A 90 -13.76 -2.59 9.25
C TRP A 90 -15.04 -1.77 9.43
N PHE A 91 -15.76 -1.44 8.36
CA PHE A 91 -17.00 -0.67 8.46
C PHE A 91 -18.21 -1.51 8.85
N PHE A 92 -18.32 -2.74 8.34
CA PHE A 92 -19.53 -3.53 8.43
C PHE A 92 -19.48 -4.63 9.51
N LYS A 93 -18.32 -4.89 10.13
CA LYS A 93 -18.18 -5.78 11.28
C LYS A 93 -17.64 -4.99 12.49
N PRO A 94 -18.50 -4.49 13.38
CA PRO A 94 -18.07 -3.59 14.45
C PRO A 94 -17.17 -4.27 15.50
N VAL A 95 -17.37 -5.56 15.76
CA VAL A 95 -16.66 -6.33 16.81
C VAL A 95 -15.41 -7.02 16.28
N THR A 96 -15.45 -7.53 15.05
CA THR A 96 -14.39 -8.36 14.45
C THR A 96 -13.88 -7.78 13.13
N GLY A 97 -14.06 -6.48 12.93
CA GLY A 97 -13.73 -5.81 11.69
C GLY A 97 -12.24 -5.82 11.39
N SER A 98 -11.92 -5.95 10.11
CA SER A 98 -10.57 -5.94 9.61
C SER A 98 -10.41 -5.05 8.38
N ALA A 99 -9.19 -4.60 8.16
CA ALA A 99 -8.75 -3.83 7.03
C ALA A 99 -7.47 -4.47 6.49
N ILE A 100 -7.38 -4.58 5.17
CA ILE A 100 -6.26 -5.18 4.47
C ILE A 100 -5.66 -4.13 3.54
N PHE A 101 -4.34 -3.96 3.62
CA PHE A 101 -3.58 -3.11 2.71
C PHE A 101 -2.45 -3.92 2.10
N MET A 102 -2.23 -3.77 0.80
CA MET A 102 -1.11 -4.41 0.12
C MET A 102 -0.33 -3.39 -0.69
N PHE A 103 0.97 -3.32 -0.46
CA PHE A 103 1.91 -2.66 -1.35
C PHE A 103 2.62 -3.73 -2.17
N ARG A 104 2.66 -3.58 -3.48
CA ARG A 104 3.34 -4.52 -4.37
C ARG A 104 4.14 -3.74 -5.40
N THR A 105 5.44 -3.90 -5.39
CA THR A 105 6.32 -3.31 -6.41
C THR A 105 6.13 -4.09 -7.70
N ARG A 106 5.90 -3.40 -8.81
CA ARG A 106 5.87 -4.06 -10.11
C ARG A 106 7.29 -4.35 -10.56
N SER A 107 7.49 -5.53 -11.14
CA SER A 107 8.73 -5.84 -11.85
C SER A 107 8.81 -5.02 -13.15
N GLY A 108 9.99 -4.90 -13.76
CA GLY A 108 10.15 -4.19 -15.04
C GLY A 108 9.26 -4.73 -16.18
N LEU A 109 8.77 -5.98 -16.07
CA LEU A 109 7.84 -6.58 -17.03
C LEU A 109 6.38 -6.15 -16.78
N ASP A 110 5.98 -6.01 -15.51
CA ASP A 110 4.62 -5.64 -15.08
C ASP A 110 4.37 -4.12 -15.07
N SER A 111 5.44 -3.32 -15.20
CA SER A 111 5.39 -1.85 -15.27
C SER A 111 4.85 -1.33 -16.61
N ARG A 112 4.62 -2.21 -17.58
CA ARG A 112 4.17 -1.89 -18.94
C ARG A 112 2.69 -1.50 -18.96
N LEU A 113 2.44 -0.22 -18.72
CA LEU A 113 1.24 0.45 -19.20
C LEU A 113 1.24 0.42 -20.73
N TRP A 114 0.80 -0.69 -21.33
CA TRP A 114 0.29 -0.93 -22.70
C TRP A 114 0.96 -0.27 -23.93
N LEU A 115 2.06 0.49 -23.84
CA LEU A 115 2.59 1.22 -25.01
C LEU A 115 4.11 1.24 -25.22
N GLU A 116 4.91 0.53 -24.43
CA GLU A 116 6.37 0.49 -24.63
C GLU A 116 6.89 -0.94 -24.66
N GLU A 117 6.79 -1.55 -25.85
CA GLU A 117 7.22 -2.93 -26.09
C GLU A 117 8.67 -3.04 -26.57
N LYS A 118 9.43 -1.95 -26.67
CA LYS A 118 10.81 -2.01 -27.18
C LYS A 118 11.72 -1.10 -26.39
N LEU A 119 12.47 -1.69 -25.47
CA LEU A 119 13.93 -1.64 -25.36
C LEU A 119 14.35 -2.09 -23.95
N LEU A 120 15.43 -2.88 -23.89
CA LEU A 120 16.13 -3.38 -22.69
C LEU A 120 15.62 -4.73 -22.11
N GLN A 121 15.93 -5.80 -22.84
CA GLN A 121 16.25 -7.11 -22.26
C GLN A 121 17.49 -6.96 -21.36
N LYS A 122 17.33 -6.72 -20.05
CA LYS A 122 18.41 -7.03 -19.09
C LYS A 122 18.02 -7.28 -17.62
N ASP A 123 16.77 -7.11 -17.20
CA ASP A 123 16.35 -7.36 -15.81
C ASP A 123 15.39 -8.56 -15.71
N GLN A 124 15.89 -9.76 -16.04
CA GLN A 124 15.05 -10.96 -16.14
C GLN A 124 14.73 -11.69 -14.83
N ASP A 125 15.23 -11.24 -13.66
CA ASP A 125 15.07 -12.01 -12.40
C ASP A 125 14.75 -11.16 -11.16
N ARG A 126 14.23 -9.94 -11.33
CA ARG A 126 13.91 -9.12 -10.17
C ARG A 126 12.51 -9.42 -9.64
N HIS A 127 12.49 -10.32 -8.65
CA HIS A 127 11.32 -10.64 -7.86
C HIS A 127 10.79 -9.35 -7.21
N GLY A 128 9.52 -9.01 -7.42
CA GLY A 128 8.90 -7.84 -6.80
C GLY A 128 8.75 -8.04 -5.29
N PHE A 129 8.97 -6.98 -4.51
CA PHE A 129 8.64 -6.91 -3.09
C PHE A 129 7.12 -6.72 -2.89
N SER A 130 6.58 -7.41 -1.90
CA SER A 130 5.21 -7.23 -1.43
C SER A 130 5.15 -7.02 0.09
N LEU A 131 4.32 -6.08 0.52
CA LEU A 131 4.00 -5.83 1.91
C LEU A 131 2.49 -5.97 2.09
N LEU A 132 2.08 -6.92 2.93
CA LEU A 132 0.69 -7.18 3.26
C LEU A 132 0.43 -6.81 4.72
N ILE A 133 -0.54 -5.95 4.97
CA ILE A 133 -0.87 -5.44 6.30
C ILE A 133 -2.32 -5.80 6.61
N TYR A 134 -2.51 -6.50 7.72
CA TYR A 134 -3.80 -6.83 8.30
C TYR A 134 -4.03 -6.00 9.57
N ALA A 135 -4.98 -5.07 9.51
CA ALA A 135 -5.40 -4.27 10.66
C ALA A 135 -6.74 -4.79 11.20
N CYS A 136 -6.76 -5.25 12.44
CA CYS A 136 -7.97 -5.72 13.12
C CYS A 136 -8.46 -4.68 14.15
N LYS A 137 -9.78 -4.63 14.38
CA LYS A 137 -10.36 -3.86 15.47
C LYS A 137 -10.04 -4.47 16.84
#